data_AF-S2FE21-F1
#
_entry.id   AF-S2FE21-F1
#
_cell.length_a   1.000
_cell.length_b   1.000
_cell.length_c   1.000
_cell.angle_alpha   90.00
_cell.angle_beta   90.00
_cell.angle_gamma   90.00
#
_symmetry.space_group_name_H-M   'P 1'
#
loop_
_entity.id
_entity.type
_entity.pdbx_description
1 polymer ?
#
loop_
_entity_poly.entity_id
_entity_poly.type
_entity_poly.pdbx_seq_one_letter_code
_entity_poly.pdbx_strand_id
1 'polypeptide(L)'
;MPTAAEYREQLKQLLPPGQAFPRDPGTTLHDLLDGMSVELARVDERGFTLPLEANPTTSNELLGDWERVVGLPDRCSGVLEETIQGRRNALLAKLASTGGQSIAYFVSIAAALGYEVTITEFRPCRVGFSVVGDALTNGDWQFAWQINGPETTLLAFRVGLSAVGEPLRSWGTGSLECKIRQLAPAHTIPIFAYANSSLDLNFALDTYLVAQQSVLLASIVNFSRASAGGRINQAKNFEQLGLNVPRLTHSSVTGVREGLVVEAPATNLITYSSDFSNAIWGKVNVTVIPAAGIAPDGTNSAFKVVSSNSLLEHHVQQSKVTDPNTTFWMGVYVKAAELTNVAIRSLNFAGQSIRTELRVNLLSGEYTVAGTAGADVRVENAGNGWWRCSILSVRNGTSTSSTLSIVNMDETGSFTNQGDGLSGLLIWHGQLEANDYPSSPIPTTSATITRAIDLAAVNVAQSWFGLRAGTFVVDIETRGPLTSAANDRRHLLSLINGNDQLFVYLQSGGVATVTRTASGGIFTQSVFGSDLTAGKVAVAFDGVNVTVALNGVVRTVPAVLDVASLGAGVLTVGASNTIRQLNGVVRSLRYYPRRVSDTDLIALTQS
;
A
#
# COMPACT_ATOMS: atom_id res chain seq x y z
N MET A 1 13.18 7.56 47.61
CA MET A 1 13.82 8.80 47.15
C MET A 1 13.32 9.91 48.04
N PRO A 2 14.18 10.85 48.48
CA PRO A 2 13.75 11.97 49.30
C PRO A 2 12.72 12.83 48.56
N THR A 3 11.66 13.21 49.26
CA THR A 3 10.59 14.08 48.76
C THR A 3 11.01 15.55 48.81
N ALA A 4 10.31 16.41 48.06
CA ALA A 4 10.55 17.87 48.12
C ALA A 4 10.46 18.42 49.56
N ALA A 5 9.52 17.91 50.36
CA ALA A 5 9.40 18.29 51.77
C ALA A 5 10.67 17.94 52.59
N GLU A 6 11.26 16.77 52.35
CA GLU A 6 12.51 16.35 53.01
C GLU A 6 13.70 17.21 52.57
N TYR A 7 13.78 17.57 51.28
CA TYR A 7 14.79 18.51 50.79
C TYR A 7 14.62 19.93 51.37
N ARG A 8 13.39 20.41 51.54
CA ARG A 8 13.13 21.71 52.19
C ARG A 8 13.64 21.73 53.62
N GLU A 9 13.41 20.65 54.38
CA GLU A 9 13.91 20.57 55.75
C GLU A 9 15.44 20.49 55.79
N GLN A 10 16.08 19.78 54.85
CA GLN A 10 17.54 19.81 54.71
C GLN A 10 18.07 21.21 54.39
N LEU A 11 17.44 21.94 53.47
CA LEU A 11 17.82 23.32 53.12
C LEU A 11 17.71 24.26 54.33
N LYS A 12 16.66 24.14 55.15
CA LYS A 12 16.51 24.91 56.39
C LYS A 12 17.62 24.64 57.41
N GLN A 13 18.14 23.41 57.45
CA GLN A 13 19.26 23.03 58.32
C GLN A 13 20.59 23.64 57.85
N LEU A 14 20.74 23.89 56.55
CA LEU A 14 21.94 24.50 55.97
C LEU A 14 21.99 26.02 56.10
N LEU A 15 20.89 26.67 56.48
CA LEU A 15 20.86 28.12 56.73
C LEU A 15 21.66 28.49 57.99
N PRO A 16 22.35 29.64 58.00
CA PRO A 16 22.96 30.17 59.21
C PRO A 16 21.93 30.34 60.35
N PRO A 17 22.35 30.22 61.61
CA PRO A 17 21.49 30.53 62.75
C PRO A 17 21.26 32.05 62.84
N GLY A 18 20.07 32.47 63.29
CA GLY A 18 19.75 33.89 63.53
C GLY A 18 18.40 34.34 62.95
N GLN A 19 17.92 35.50 63.41
CA GLN A 19 16.59 36.04 63.04
C GLN A 19 16.47 36.48 61.57
N ALA A 20 17.60 36.73 60.91
CA ALA A 20 17.62 37.06 59.49
C ALA A 20 17.22 35.88 58.58
N PHE A 21 17.18 34.66 59.11
CA PHE A 21 16.87 33.42 58.38
C PHE A 21 15.70 32.67 59.02
N PRO A 22 14.45 33.18 58.90
CA PRO A 22 13.28 32.55 59.51
C PRO A 22 12.97 31.19 58.84
N ARG A 23 12.63 30.18 59.65
CA ARG A 23 12.31 28.80 59.19
C ARG A 23 10.81 28.50 59.15
N ASP A 24 10.02 29.40 59.73
CA ASP A 24 8.58 29.27 59.89
C ASP A 24 7.84 29.31 58.54
N PRO A 25 6.79 28.49 58.36
CA PRO A 25 5.91 28.53 57.18
C PRO A 25 5.28 29.91 56.96
N GLY A 26 5.09 30.30 55.69
CA GLY A 26 4.48 31.58 55.31
C GLY A 26 5.43 32.78 55.29
N THR A 27 6.73 32.56 55.48
CA THR A 27 7.77 33.57 55.27
C THR A 27 8.28 33.50 53.83
N THR A 28 8.70 34.64 53.26
CA THR A 28 9.26 34.67 51.89
C THR A 28 10.46 33.74 51.71
N LEU A 29 11.27 33.56 52.78
CA LEU A 29 12.40 32.63 52.76
C LEU A 29 11.93 31.17 52.75
N HIS A 30 10.88 30.83 53.50
CA HIS A 30 10.29 29.49 53.47
C HIS A 30 9.76 29.16 52.06
N ASP A 31 9.02 30.08 51.44
CA ASP A 31 8.44 29.87 50.11
C ASP A 31 9.52 29.74 49.04
N LEU A 32 10.62 30.48 49.16
CA LEU A 32 11.80 30.34 48.29
C LEU A 32 12.42 28.95 48.44
N LEU A 33 12.65 28.48 49.68
CA LEU A 33 13.22 27.16 49.93
C LEU A 33 12.29 26.04 49.49
N ASP A 34 10.99 26.21 49.64
CA ASP A 34 9.97 25.27 49.16
C ASP A 34 10.05 25.13 47.63
N GLY A 35 10.09 26.25 46.90
CA GLY A 35 10.29 26.26 45.45
C GLY A 35 11.62 25.61 45.01
N MET A 36 12.73 25.89 45.72
CA MET A 36 14.03 25.27 45.44
C MET A 36 14.04 23.76 45.71
N SER A 37 13.31 23.30 46.73
CA SER A 37 13.26 21.89 47.11
C SER A 37 12.60 20.98 46.07
N VAL A 38 11.66 21.53 45.29
CA VAL A 38 11.00 20.82 44.18
C VAL A 38 12.02 20.44 43.10
N GLU A 39 12.90 21.36 42.73
CA GLU A 39 13.94 21.09 41.72
C GLU A 39 14.98 20.10 42.22
N LEU A 40 15.35 20.13 43.50
CA LEU A 40 16.27 19.13 44.09
C LEU A 40 15.68 17.72 44.05
N ALA A 41 14.41 17.57 44.44
CA ALA A 41 13.71 16.30 44.35
C ALA A 41 13.62 15.80 42.91
N ARG A 42 13.30 16.70 41.96
CA ARG A 42 13.25 16.38 40.53
C ARG A 42 14.60 15.90 40.00
N VAL A 43 15.70 16.56 40.37
CA VAL A 43 17.06 16.17 39.93
C VAL A 43 17.48 14.83 40.51
N ASP A 44 17.18 14.56 41.79
CA ASP A 44 17.51 13.29 42.42
C ASP A 44 16.70 12.13 41.81
N GLU A 45 15.40 12.34 41.53
CA GLU A 45 14.55 11.38 40.81
C GLU A 45 15.15 11.02 39.43
N ARG A 46 15.64 12.02 38.67
CA ARG A 46 16.34 11.77 37.40
C ARG A 46 17.61 10.92 37.59
N GLY A 47 18.31 11.08 38.71
CA GLY A 47 19.47 10.26 39.07
C GLY A 47 19.13 8.78 39.24
N PHE A 48 17.94 8.46 39.78
CA PHE A 48 17.46 7.09 39.92
C PHE A 48 16.87 6.50 38.63
N THR A 49 16.30 7.33 37.75
CA THR A 49 15.85 6.88 36.42
C THR A 49 17.02 6.52 35.51
N LEU A 50 18.16 7.21 35.66
CA LEU A 50 19.32 7.02 34.79
C LEU A 50 19.84 5.56 34.74
N PRO A 51 19.99 4.80 35.84
CA PRO A 51 20.33 3.37 35.79
C PRO A 51 19.33 2.50 35.01
N LEU A 52 18.04 2.82 35.05
CA LEU A 52 17.01 2.09 34.28
C LEU A 52 17.14 2.40 32.79
N GLU A 53 17.48 3.64 32.44
CA GLU A 53 17.74 4.07 31.07
C GLU A 53 19.10 3.59 30.53
N ALA A 54 20.07 3.36 31.42
CA ALA A 54 21.36 2.79 31.08
C ALA A 54 21.31 1.28 30.80
N ASN A 55 20.19 0.60 31.10
CA ASN A 55 20.00 -0.80 30.77
C ASN A 55 19.13 -0.95 29.51
N PRO A 56 19.65 -1.58 28.43
CA PRO A 56 18.91 -1.73 27.18
C PRO A 56 17.61 -2.55 27.29
N THR A 57 17.45 -3.37 28.33
CA THR A 57 16.20 -4.12 28.56
C THR A 57 15.08 -3.25 29.15
N THR A 58 15.42 -2.12 29.79
CA THR A 58 14.48 -1.26 30.52
C THR A 58 14.43 0.19 30.04
N SER A 59 15.29 0.58 29.08
CA SER A 59 15.37 1.96 28.58
C SER A 59 14.14 2.40 27.78
N ASN A 60 13.62 3.59 28.06
CA ASN A 60 12.54 4.26 27.33
C ASN A 60 13.05 5.58 26.73
N GLU A 61 13.54 6.51 27.57
CA GLU A 61 14.01 7.84 27.14
C GLU A 61 15.31 7.76 26.33
N LEU A 62 16.26 6.91 26.75
CA LEU A 62 17.56 6.75 26.08
C LEU A 62 17.55 5.68 24.97
N LEU A 63 16.39 5.14 24.61
CA LEU A 63 16.29 4.07 23.62
C LEU A 63 16.85 4.50 22.25
N GLY A 64 16.59 5.76 21.84
CA GLY A 64 17.15 6.32 20.61
C GLY A 64 18.68 6.44 20.62
N ASP A 65 19.28 6.69 21.79
CA ASP A 65 20.73 6.73 21.94
C ASP A 65 21.35 5.33 21.86
N TRP A 66 20.69 4.34 22.45
CA TRP A 66 21.08 2.93 22.31
C TRP A 66 21.05 2.47 20.85
N GLU A 67 19.97 2.78 20.14
CA GLU A 67 19.80 2.47 18.72
C GLU A 67 20.91 3.10 17.87
N ARG A 68 21.22 4.37 18.11
CA ARG A 68 22.34 5.06 17.46
C ARG A 68 23.67 4.35 17.69
N VAL A 69 23.94 3.89 18.92
CA VAL A 69 25.19 3.18 19.26
C VAL A 69 25.31 1.85 18.53
N VAL A 70 24.21 1.10 18.39
CA VAL A 70 24.23 -0.21 17.73
C VAL A 70 23.95 -0.17 16.22
N GLY A 71 23.70 1.02 15.67
CA GLY A 71 23.40 1.25 14.25
C GLY A 71 22.00 0.77 13.84
N LEU A 72 21.01 0.95 14.71
CA LEU A 72 19.58 0.83 14.40
C LEU A 72 19.01 2.22 14.09
N PRO A 73 18.00 2.34 13.21
CA PRO A 73 17.40 1.27 12.40
C PRO A 73 18.36 0.75 11.32
N ASP A 74 18.41 -0.57 11.13
CA ASP A 74 19.21 -1.20 10.07
C ASP A 74 18.34 -1.55 8.85
N ARG A 75 18.94 -2.08 7.78
CA ARG A 75 18.21 -2.41 6.54
C ARG A 75 17.04 -3.39 6.73
N CYS A 76 16.94 -4.07 7.88
CA CYS A 76 15.93 -5.07 8.21
C CYS A 76 15.01 -4.65 9.36
N SER A 77 15.11 -3.39 9.81
CA SER A 77 14.33 -2.75 10.85
C SER A 77 12.89 -2.38 10.44
N GLY A 78 12.16 -3.28 9.78
CA GLY A 78 10.79 -3.02 9.30
C GLY A 78 9.73 -2.82 10.41
N VAL A 79 8.50 -3.27 10.14
CA VAL A 79 7.25 -3.12 10.94
C VAL A 79 7.35 -3.40 12.45
N LEU A 80 8.38 -4.12 12.92
CA LEU A 80 8.62 -4.35 14.36
C LEU A 80 8.97 -3.07 15.13
N GLU A 81 9.35 -1.98 14.47
CA GLU A 81 9.76 -0.72 15.13
C GLU A 81 8.63 0.27 15.44
N GLU A 82 7.38 -0.06 15.12
CA GLU A 82 6.22 0.76 15.51
C GLU A 82 5.91 0.68 17.02
N THR A 83 6.53 -0.27 17.73
CA THR A 83 6.37 -0.46 19.18
C THR A 83 7.71 -0.35 19.91
N ILE A 84 7.72 0.23 21.11
CA ILE A 84 8.87 0.30 22.02
C ILE A 84 9.39 -1.10 22.34
N GLN A 85 8.48 -2.08 22.49
CA GLN A 85 8.85 -3.47 22.74
C GLN A 85 9.64 -4.08 21.57
N GLY A 86 9.18 -3.89 20.33
CA GLY A 86 9.87 -4.42 19.16
C GLY A 86 11.24 -3.77 18.93
N ARG A 87 11.35 -2.46 19.20
CA ARG A 87 12.63 -1.71 19.19
C ARG A 87 13.63 -2.24 20.21
N ARG A 88 13.20 -2.51 21.46
CA ARG A 88 14.04 -3.15 22.48
C ARG A 88 14.48 -4.55 22.09
N ASN A 89 13.58 -5.37 21.51
CA ASN A 89 13.94 -6.71 21.04
C ASN A 89 14.99 -6.65 19.93
N ALA A 90 14.88 -5.71 18.99
CA ALA A 90 15.88 -5.49 17.94
C ALA A 90 17.24 -5.07 18.53
N LEU A 91 17.24 -4.14 19.49
CA LEU A 91 18.42 -3.72 20.24
C LEU A 91 19.09 -4.90 20.96
N LEU A 92 18.33 -5.70 21.70
CA LEU A 92 18.84 -6.85 22.43
C LEU A 92 19.35 -7.94 21.50
N ALA A 93 18.65 -8.22 20.39
CA ALA A 93 19.11 -9.16 19.38
C ALA A 93 20.44 -8.72 18.75
N LYS A 94 20.63 -7.41 18.55
CA LYS A 94 21.88 -6.84 18.02
C LYS A 94 23.03 -6.93 19.03
N LEU A 95 22.76 -6.68 20.31
CA LEU A 95 23.76 -6.79 21.39
C LEU A 95 24.13 -8.25 21.69
N ALA A 96 23.17 -9.17 21.57
CA ALA A 96 23.35 -10.60 21.83
C ALA A 96 23.91 -11.38 20.62
N SER A 97 23.99 -10.78 19.43
CA SER A 97 24.48 -11.48 18.24
C SER A 97 25.99 -11.73 18.31
N THR A 98 26.40 -12.93 18.68
CA THR A 98 27.81 -13.36 18.68
C THR A 98 28.29 -13.92 17.33
N GLY A 99 27.41 -13.96 16.31
CA GLY A 99 27.68 -14.64 15.05
C GLY A 99 27.61 -16.17 15.21
N GLY A 100 27.17 -16.87 14.17
CA GLY A 100 27.04 -18.34 14.18
C GLY A 100 26.55 -18.86 12.83
N GLN A 101 26.78 -20.16 12.57
CA GLN A 101 26.37 -20.83 11.34
C GLN A 101 25.59 -22.13 11.60
N SER A 102 25.13 -22.35 12.85
CA SER A 102 24.38 -23.55 13.22
C SER A 102 22.86 -23.32 13.13
N ILE A 103 22.10 -24.41 12.96
CA ILE A 103 20.64 -24.39 13.05
C ILE A 103 20.18 -23.73 14.36
N ALA A 104 20.76 -24.13 15.50
CA ALA A 104 20.40 -23.61 16.81
C ALA A 104 20.61 -22.08 16.92
N TYR A 105 21.62 -21.54 16.24
CA TYR A 105 21.87 -20.10 16.19
C TYR A 105 20.79 -19.35 15.40
N PHE A 106 20.40 -19.85 14.22
CA PHE A 106 19.35 -19.20 13.43
C PHE A 106 17.96 -19.35 14.08
N VAL A 107 17.69 -20.47 14.77
CA VAL A 107 16.49 -20.66 15.59
C VAL A 107 16.48 -19.69 16.78
N SER A 108 17.62 -19.45 17.44
CA SER A 108 17.67 -18.50 18.57
C SER A 108 17.51 -17.05 18.13
N ILE A 109 18.02 -16.67 16.95
CA ILE A 109 17.76 -15.35 16.34
C ILE A 109 16.27 -15.17 16.06
N ALA A 110 15.64 -16.18 15.44
CA ALA A 110 14.20 -16.14 15.18
C ALA A 110 13.41 -16.00 16.48
N ALA A 111 13.77 -16.76 17.52
CA ALA A 111 13.13 -16.68 18.85
C ALA A 111 13.33 -15.31 19.52
N ALA A 112 14.51 -14.70 19.41
CA ALA A 112 14.79 -13.36 19.94
C ALA A 112 13.95 -12.26 19.25
N LEU A 113 13.64 -12.45 17.96
CA LEU A 113 12.72 -11.61 17.21
C LEU A 113 11.24 -11.95 17.46
N GLY A 114 10.96 -12.98 18.28
CA GLY A 114 9.61 -13.41 18.65
C GLY A 114 9.01 -14.51 17.77
N TYR A 115 9.79 -15.13 16.89
CA TYR A 115 9.35 -16.18 15.95
C TYR A 115 9.72 -17.58 16.45
N GLU A 116 8.77 -18.51 16.38
CA GLU A 116 9.03 -19.94 16.55
C GLU A 116 9.24 -20.57 15.17
N VAL A 117 10.42 -21.11 14.89
CA VAL A 117 10.75 -21.69 13.57
C VAL A 117 11.50 -23.01 13.71
N THR A 118 11.42 -23.85 12.68
CA THR A 118 12.31 -24.99 12.49
C THR A 118 13.12 -24.81 11.21
N ILE A 119 14.28 -25.47 11.10
CA ILE A 119 15.13 -25.39 9.90
C ILE A 119 15.35 -26.78 9.34
N THR A 120 15.13 -26.93 8.04
CA THR A 120 15.40 -28.15 7.27
C THR A 120 16.65 -27.94 6.42
N GLU A 121 17.66 -28.78 6.58
CA GLU A 121 18.82 -28.85 5.69
C GLU A 121 18.62 -29.89 4.60
N PHE A 122 19.08 -29.60 3.39
CA PHE A 122 19.01 -30.54 2.27
C PHE A 122 20.32 -31.31 2.13
N ARG A 123 20.23 -32.65 2.01
CA ARG A 123 21.39 -33.52 1.80
C ARG A 123 21.41 -34.04 0.36
N PRO A 124 22.58 -34.18 -0.29
CA PRO A 124 22.67 -34.77 -1.62
C PRO A 124 22.17 -36.21 -1.62
N CYS A 125 21.46 -36.58 -2.68
CA CYS A 125 21.00 -37.96 -2.86
C CYS A 125 22.20 -38.85 -3.17
N ARG A 126 22.43 -39.88 -2.33
CA ARG A 126 23.57 -40.80 -2.47
C ARG A 126 23.08 -42.23 -2.50
N VAL A 127 23.56 -42.98 -3.50
CA VAL A 127 23.32 -44.41 -3.62
C VAL A 127 23.80 -45.11 -2.35
N GLY A 128 22.92 -45.90 -1.72
CA GLY A 128 23.20 -46.60 -0.46
C GLY A 128 22.84 -45.84 0.83
N PHE A 129 22.50 -44.55 0.76
CA PHE A 129 22.05 -43.74 1.91
C PHE A 129 20.66 -43.13 1.73
N SER A 130 20.26 -42.86 0.49
CA SER A 130 18.94 -42.33 0.14
C SER A 130 17.98 -43.46 -0.22
N VAL A 131 16.71 -43.32 0.16
CA VAL A 131 15.64 -44.29 -0.12
C VAL A 131 14.63 -43.74 -1.11
N VAL A 132 13.85 -44.62 -1.75
CA VAL A 132 12.77 -44.22 -2.66
C VAL A 132 11.74 -43.39 -1.89
N GLY A 133 11.56 -42.14 -2.29
CA GLY A 133 10.72 -41.15 -1.60
C GLY A 133 11.50 -39.95 -1.04
N ASP A 134 12.82 -40.04 -0.92
CA ASP A 134 13.67 -38.90 -0.52
C ASP A 134 13.73 -37.82 -1.63
N ALA A 135 13.89 -36.56 -1.22
CA ALA A 135 14.07 -35.44 -2.14
C ALA A 135 15.40 -35.56 -2.93
N LEU A 136 15.35 -35.29 -4.24
CA LEU A 136 16.52 -35.30 -5.13
C LEU A 136 17.26 -33.97 -5.07
N THR A 137 17.94 -33.69 -3.95
CA THR A 137 18.57 -32.40 -3.65
C THR A 137 20.07 -32.37 -3.99
N ASN A 138 20.40 -32.46 -5.28
CA ASN A 138 21.78 -32.41 -5.79
C ASN A 138 22.17 -30.99 -6.28
N GLY A 139 23.47 -30.73 -6.47
CA GLY A 139 23.96 -29.44 -6.98
C GLY A 139 23.83 -28.32 -5.95
N ASP A 140 23.32 -27.16 -6.35
CA ASP A 140 23.21 -25.96 -5.49
C ASP A 140 22.32 -26.16 -4.26
N TRP A 141 21.45 -27.18 -4.26
CA TRP A 141 20.64 -27.57 -3.11
C TRP A 141 21.47 -27.94 -1.87
N GLN A 142 22.74 -28.34 -2.02
CA GLN A 142 23.63 -28.59 -0.89
C GLN A 142 24.01 -27.32 -0.11
N PHE A 143 23.77 -26.14 -0.68
CA PHE A 143 23.97 -24.84 -0.05
C PHE A 143 22.64 -24.18 0.36
N ALA A 144 21.51 -24.83 0.08
CA ALA A 144 20.19 -24.34 0.44
C ALA A 144 19.74 -24.90 1.79
N TRP A 145 18.99 -24.10 2.53
CA TRP A 145 18.37 -24.51 3.79
C TRP A 145 17.03 -23.78 3.94
N GLN A 146 16.02 -24.49 4.45
CA GLN A 146 14.65 -24.00 4.51
C GLN A 146 14.27 -23.66 5.95
N ILE A 147 13.77 -22.45 6.17
CA ILE A 147 13.20 -21.98 7.43
C ILE A 147 11.69 -22.20 7.37
N ASN A 148 11.18 -23.05 8.26
CA ASN A 148 9.74 -23.32 8.40
C ASN A 148 9.21 -22.54 9.59
N GLY A 149 8.28 -21.62 9.33
CA GLY A 149 7.63 -20.82 10.37
C GLY A 149 6.10 -20.97 10.35
N PRO A 150 5.41 -20.67 11.45
CA PRO A 150 3.96 -20.58 11.49
C PRO A 150 3.45 -19.46 10.57
N GLU A 151 2.20 -19.63 10.11
CA GLU A 151 1.52 -18.80 9.11
C GLU A 151 1.42 -17.31 9.51
N THR A 152 1.37 -17.03 10.81
CA THR A 152 1.43 -15.68 11.37
C THR A 152 2.04 -15.79 12.76
N THR A 153 3.04 -14.95 13.06
CA THR A 153 3.58 -14.85 14.42
C THR A 153 2.87 -13.70 15.12
N LEU A 154 2.29 -13.98 16.29
CA LEU A 154 1.48 -13.04 17.07
C LEU A 154 2.34 -12.48 18.21
N LEU A 155 2.66 -11.19 18.14
CA LEU A 155 3.29 -10.47 19.25
C LEU A 155 2.19 -9.80 20.08
N ALA A 156 1.95 -10.31 21.29
CA ALA A 156 0.94 -9.77 22.21
C ALA A 156 1.52 -8.66 23.11
N PHE A 157 0.69 -7.67 23.42
CA PHE A 157 0.97 -6.64 24.42
C PHE A 157 1.19 -7.24 25.81
N ARG A 158 2.22 -6.76 26.51
CA ARG A 158 2.59 -7.23 27.85
C ARG A 158 2.68 -6.06 28.81
N VAL A 159 1.88 -6.13 29.88
CA VAL A 159 1.90 -5.14 30.98
C VAL A 159 3.30 -5.05 31.57
N GLY A 160 3.86 -3.84 31.62
CA GLY A 160 5.22 -3.57 32.12
C GLY A 160 6.33 -3.63 31.07
N LEU A 161 6.03 -4.01 29.83
CA LEU A 161 6.99 -4.03 28.71
C LEU A 161 6.53 -3.19 27.51
N SER A 162 5.21 -3.15 27.27
CA SER A 162 4.55 -2.39 26.20
C SER A 162 4.06 -1.03 26.71
N ALA A 163 3.96 -0.04 25.82
CA ALA A 163 3.57 1.34 26.16
C ALA A 163 2.09 1.64 25.87
N VAL A 164 1.51 2.60 26.61
CA VAL A 164 0.14 3.05 26.39
C VAL A 164 0.03 3.69 25.00
N GLY A 165 -0.88 3.17 24.18
CA GLY A 165 -1.05 3.58 22.77
C GLY A 165 -0.54 2.54 21.76
N GLU A 166 0.15 1.49 22.20
CA GLU A 166 0.56 0.39 21.33
C GLU A 166 -0.60 -0.58 21.02
N PRO A 167 -0.59 -1.24 19.85
CA PRO A 167 -1.54 -2.30 19.53
C PRO A 167 -1.48 -3.46 20.54
N LEU A 168 -2.65 -3.99 20.91
CA LEU A 168 -2.72 -5.15 21.82
C LEU A 168 -2.14 -6.43 21.21
N ARG A 169 -2.02 -6.46 19.87
CA ARG A 169 -1.44 -7.54 19.06
C ARG A 169 -0.78 -6.93 17.82
N SER A 170 0.37 -7.44 17.40
CA SER A 170 1.00 -7.12 16.11
C SER A 170 1.41 -8.41 15.37
N TRP A 171 1.48 -8.32 14.03
CA TRP A 171 1.68 -9.44 13.11
C TRP A 171 2.74 -9.12 12.05
N GLY A 172 3.41 -10.14 11.50
CA GLY A 172 4.25 -10.03 10.30
C GLY A 172 5.50 -10.92 10.30
N THR A 173 6.00 -11.31 9.12
CA THR A 173 7.19 -12.18 8.94
C THR A 173 8.36 -11.49 8.21
N GLY A 174 8.17 -10.29 7.65
CA GLY A 174 9.17 -9.62 6.81
C GLY A 174 10.48 -9.26 7.52
N SER A 175 10.44 -8.98 8.82
CA SER A 175 11.61 -8.74 9.66
C SER A 175 12.47 -9.99 9.87
N LEU A 176 11.84 -11.17 9.97
CA LEU A 176 12.53 -12.45 10.05
C LEU A 176 13.28 -12.76 8.75
N GLU A 177 12.60 -12.65 7.60
CA GLU A 177 13.22 -12.92 6.29
C GLU A 177 14.44 -12.04 6.04
N CYS A 178 14.28 -10.74 6.26
CA CYS A 178 15.37 -9.79 6.05
C CYS A 178 16.55 -10.09 6.98
N LYS A 179 16.29 -10.34 8.26
CA LYS A 179 17.36 -10.59 9.24
C LYS A 179 18.11 -11.87 8.95
N ILE A 180 17.40 -12.93 8.59
CA ILE A 180 18.03 -14.20 8.21
C ILE A 180 18.84 -14.02 6.92
N ARG A 181 18.34 -13.34 5.89
CA ARG A 181 19.13 -13.03 4.68
C ARG A 181 20.35 -12.16 4.98
N GLN A 182 20.30 -11.30 6.00
CA GLN A 182 21.44 -10.50 6.43
C GLN A 182 22.53 -11.31 7.11
N LEU A 183 22.15 -12.32 7.88
CA LEU A 183 23.07 -13.13 8.69
C LEU A 183 23.49 -14.43 7.97
N ALA A 184 22.77 -14.84 6.93
CA ALA A 184 23.09 -16.01 6.13
C ALA A 184 24.50 -15.87 5.50
N PRO A 185 25.34 -16.92 5.59
CA PRO A 185 26.62 -16.94 4.89
C PRO A 185 26.41 -16.72 3.39
N ALA A 186 27.29 -15.93 2.77
CA ALA A 186 27.13 -15.49 1.37
C ALA A 186 27.08 -16.63 0.34
N HIS A 187 27.57 -17.82 0.70
CA HIS A 187 27.55 -19.01 -0.15
C HIS A 187 26.30 -19.89 0.05
N THR A 188 25.39 -19.52 0.97
CA THR A 188 24.17 -20.29 1.29
C THR A 188 22.92 -19.58 0.81
N ILE A 189 21.87 -20.36 0.55
CA ILE A 189 20.59 -19.88 0.02
C ILE A 189 19.49 -20.16 1.05
N PRO A 190 19.07 -19.17 1.87
CA PRO A 190 17.93 -19.34 2.78
C PRO A 190 16.61 -19.33 2.00
N ILE A 191 15.82 -20.38 2.18
CA ILE A 191 14.47 -20.54 1.62
C ILE A 191 13.47 -20.37 2.77
N PHE A 192 12.44 -19.55 2.59
CA PHE A 192 11.43 -19.35 3.63
C PHE A 192 10.13 -20.05 3.23
N ALA A 193 9.65 -20.94 4.10
CA ALA A 193 8.41 -21.66 3.94
C ALA A 193 7.46 -21.28 5.09
N TYR A 194 6.57 -20.33 4.81
CA TYR A 194 5.47 -19.96 5.70
C TYR A 194 4.21 -20.67 5.22
N ALA A 195 3.73 -21.65 5.98
CA ALA A 195 2.52 -22.43 5.73
C ALA A 195 2.31 -22.93 4.29
N ASN A 196 2.46 -24.24 4.06
CA ASN A 196 2.16 -25.08 2.87
C ASN A 196 1.18 -24.56 1.76
N SER A 197 1.35 -23.37 1.19
CA SER A 197 0.60 -22.87 0.04
C SER A 197 1.14 -23.54 -1.22
N SER A 198 0.29 -24.24 -1.96
CA SER A 198 0.72 -24.90 -3.19
C SER A 198 0.84 -23.94 -4.37
N LEU A 199 0.27 -22.74 -4.28
CA LEU A 199 0.55 -21.62 -5.19
C LEU A 199 0.77 -20.35 -4.35
N ASP A 200 1.86 -19.65 -4.57
CA ASP A 200 2.08 -18.29 -4.06
C ASP A 200 2.54 -17.41 -5.21
N LEU A 201 1.72 -16.44 -5.59
CA LEU A 201 2.05 -15.40 -6.57
C LEU A 201 2.19 -14.08 -5.82
N ASN A 202 3.39 -13.78 -5.33
CA ASN A 202 3.64 -12.53 -4.61
C ASN A 202 4.36 -11.53 -5.51
N PHE A 203 3.57 -10.68 -6.14
CA PHE A 203 4.04 -9.65 -7.06
C PHE A 203 4.76 -8.51 -6.35
N ALA A 204 4.43 -8.24 -5.08
CA ALA A 204 5.09 -7.21 -4.28
C ALA A 204 6.52 -7.61 -3.90
N LEU A 205 6.75 -8.89 -3.57
CA LEU A 205 8.07 -9.42 -3.19
C LEU A 205 8.87 -10.04 -4.35
N ASP A 206 8.27 -10.18 -5.54
CA ASP A 206 8.85 -10.88 -6.69
C ASP A 206 9.16 -12.36 -6.42
N THR A 207 8.30 -13.02 -5.64
CA THR A 207 8.46 -14.42 -5.26
C THR A 207 7.27 -15.23 -5.75
N TYR A 208 7.55 -16.27 -6.54
CA TYR A 208 6.53 -17.13 -7.12
C TYR A 208 6.82 -18.59 -6.79
N LEU A 209 5.85 -19.28 -6.19
CA LEU A 209 5.96 -20.67 -5.79
C LEU A 209 4.83 -21.48 -6.42
N VAL A 210 5.15 -22.66 -6.93
CA VAL A 210 4.19 -23.68 -7.39
C VAL A 210 4.60 -25.01 -6.79
N ALA A 211 3.67 -25.69 -6.11
CA ALA A 211 3.91 -26.91 -5.36
C ALA A 211 5.17 -26.80 -4.46
N GLN A 212 5.33 -25.66 -3.77
CA GLN A 212 6.49 -25.33 -2.91
C GLN A 212 7.82 -25.18 -3.66
N GLN A 213 7.81 -25.10 -4.99
CA GLN A 213 9.01 -24.88 -5.81
C GLN A 213 9.01 -23.46 -6.37
N SER A 214 10.16 -22.78 -6.26
CA SER A 214 10.34 -21.46 -6.86
C SER A 214 10.30 -21.55 -8.38
N VAL A 215 9.52 -20.65 -8.99
CA VAL A 215 9.37 -20.55 -10.44
C VAL A 215 9.54 -19.11 -10.90
N LEU A 216 9.81 -18.91 -12.19
CA LEU A 216 9.82 -17.57 -12.78
C LEU A 216 8.38 -17.13 -13.09
N LEU A 217 8.07 -15.84 -12.94
CA LEU A 217 6.75 -15.30 -13.27
C LEU A 217 6.28 -15.71 -14.67
N ALA A 218 7.15 -15.58 -15.67
CA ALA A 218 6.86 -15.90 -17.07
C ALA A 218 6.62 -17.41 -17.33
N SER A 219 7.02 -18.29 -16.41
CA SER A 219 6.77 -19.73 -16.52
C SER A 219 5.41 -20.15 -15.98
N ILE A 220 4.72 -19.28 -15.23
CA ILE A 220 3.47 -19.60 -14.55
C ILE A 220 2.31 -18.65 -14.94
N VAL A 221 2.58 -17.36 -15.09
CA VAL A 221 1.59 -16.36 -15.50
C VAL A 221 1.72 -16.07 -16.99
N ASN A 222 0.69 -16.47 -17.73
CA ASN A 222 0.46 -16.06 -19.12
C ASN A 222 -0.21 -14.69 -19.12
N PHE A 223 0.56 -13.65 -19.39
CA PHE A 223 0.06 -12.28 -19.43
C PHE A 223 -0.27 -11.85 -20.87
N SER A 224 -1.43 -11.22 -21.05
CA SER A 224 -1.87 -10.67 -22.32
C SER A 224 -2.38 -9.24 -22.17
N ARG A 225 -1.92 -8.36 -23.05
CA ARG A 225 -2.43 -7.00 -23.28
C ARG A 225 -2.10 -6.58 -24.71
N ALA A 226 -3.13 -6.33 -25.52
CA ALA A 226 -3.02 -5.99 -26.93
C ALA A 226 -2.63 -4.52 -27.21
N SER A 227 -1.95 -3.85 -26.27
CA SER A 227 -1.49 -2.47 -26.39
C SER A 227 -0.30 -2.22 -25.48
N ALA A 228 0.35 -1.06 -25.63
CA ALA A 228 1.23 -0.52 -24.60
C ALA A 228 0.42 -0.21 -23.32
N GLY A 229 1.10 -0.19 -22.17
CA GLY A 229 0.50 0.18 -20.89
C GLY A 229 1.55 0.70 -19.91
N GLY A 230 1.17 1.70 -19.11
CA GLY A 230 2.10 2.41 -18.23
C GLY A 230 2.20 1.84 -16.83
N ARG A 231 3.37 1.98 -16.18
CA ARG A 231 3.58 1.70 -14.75
C ARG A 231 4.53 2.73 -14.13
N ILE A 232 4.62 2.73 -12.81
CA ILE A 232 5.72 3.37 -12.10
C ILE A 232 6.86 2.35 -11.92
N ASN A 233 8.07 2.73 -12.31
CA ASN A 233 9.26 1.90 -12.16
C ASN A 233 9.94 2.11 -10.81
N GLN A 234 10.99 1.32 -10.53
CA GLN A 234 11.74 1.39 -9.27
C GLN A 234 12.39 2.77 -9.04
N ALA A 235 12.68 3.52 -10.11
CA ALA A 235 13.20 4.88 -10.03
C ALA A 235 12.10 5.94 -9.75
N LYS A 236 10.87 5.50 -9.48
CA LYS A 236 9.67 6.32 -9.22
C LYS A 236 9.19 7.12 -10.44
N ASN A 237 9.64 6.73 -11.64
CA ASN A 237 9.25 7.37 -12.89
C ASN A 237 8.18 6.54 -13.60
N PHE A 238 7.28 7.22 -14.27
CA PHE A 238 6.33 6.62 -15.20
C PHE A 238 7.05 6.12 -16.45
N GLU A 239 6.77 4.89 -16.87
CA GLU A 239 7.27 4.31 -18.11
C GLU A 239 6.18 3.55 -18.86
N GLN A 240 6.27 3.52 -20.19
CA GLN A 240 5.41 2.72 -21.06
C GLN A 240 6.05 1.36 -21.32
N LEU A 241 5.32 0.28 -21.06
CA LEU A 241 5.70 -1.08 -21.40
C LEU A 241 4.99 -1.54 -22.66
N GLY A 242 5.66 -2.38 -23.45
CA GLY A 242 5.12 -2.94 -24.68
C GLY A 242 3.95 -3.92 -24.46
N LEU A 243 3.55 -4.57 -25.56
CA LEU A 243 2.47 -5.55 -25.57
C LEU A 243 2.85 -6.78 -24.74
N ASN A 244 1.86 -7.39 -24.09
CA ASN A 244 2.02 -8.63 -23.30
C ASN A 244 3.10 -8.59 -22.20
N VAL A 245 3.51 -7.39 -21.77
CA VAL A 245 4.43 -7.22 -20.63
C VAL A 245 3.62 -6.94 -19.35
N PRO A 246 3.74 -7.79 -18.31
CA PRO A 246 3.14 -7.54 -17.00
C PRO A 246 3.59 -6.21 -16.40
N ARG A 247 2.67 -5.46 -15.82
CA ARG A 247 2.93 -4.15 -15.21
C ARG A 247 3.13 -4.29 -13.72
N LEU A 248 4.34 -4.67 -13.30
CA LEU A 248 4.74 -4.69 -11.90
C LEU A 248 5.11 -3.26 -11.46
N THR A 249 4.20 -2.59 -10.76
CA THR A 249 4.32 -1.17 -10.39
C THR A 249 4.99 -0.98 -9.03
N HIS A 250 5.55 0.20 -8.82
CA HIS A 250 6.16 0.65 -7.58
C HIS A 250 5.45 1.91 -7.07
N SER A 251 5.59 2.18 -5.78
CA SER A 251 5.13 3.43 -5.19
C SER A 251 5.86 4.61 -5.81
N SER A 252 5.10 5.61 -6.26
CA SER A 252 5.60 6.90 -6.73
C SER A 252 6.38 7.67 -5.65
N VAL A 253 6.13 7.37 -4.36
CA VAL A 253 6.74 8.07 -3.23
C VAL A 253 7.98 7.31 -2.73
N THR A 254 7.81 6.02 -2.41
CA THR A 254 8.86 5.23 -1.75
C THR A 254 9.71 4.41 -2.71
N GLY A 255 9.23 4.15 -3.94
CA GLY A 255 9.88 3.24 -4.88
C GLY A 255 9.76 1.76 -4.52
N VAL A 256 9.06 1.42 -3.43
CA VAL A 256 8.78 0.03 -3.04
C VAL A 256 7.83 -0.61 -4.04
N ARG A 257 8.04 -1.88 -4.40
CA ARG A 257 7.17 -2.60 -5.32
C ARG A 257 5.81 -2.86 -4.66
N GLU A 258 4.74 -2.49 -5.35
CA GLU A 258 3.36 -2.63 -4.84
C GLU A 258 2.70 -3.91 -5.36
N GLY A 259 2.94 -4.28 -6.62
CA GLY A 259 2.40 -5.51 -7.20
C GLY A 259 2.05 -5.40 -8.68
N LEU A 260 1.18 -6.29 -9.14
CA LEU A 260 0.73 -6.37 -10.53
C LEU A 260 -0.49 -5.47 -10.77
N VAL A 261 -0.36 -4.52 -11.69
CA VAL A 261 -1.49 -3.69 -12.16
C VAL A 261 -2.38 -4.50 -13.09
N VAL A 262 -3.68 -4.53 -12.79
CA VAL A 262 -4.71 -5.17 -13.61
C VAL A 262 -5.88 -4.20 -13.82
N GLU A 263 -6.03 -3.70 -15.04
CA GLU A 263 -7.02 -2.68 -15.39
C GLU A 263 -7.84 -3.06 -16.63
N ALA A 264 -9.13 -2.68 -16.60
CA ALA A 264 -10.06 -2.77 -17.73
C ALA A 264 -9.57 -1.97 -18.95
N PRO A 265 -10.09 -2.19 -20.17
CA PRO A 265 -9.72 -1.33 -21.30
C PRO A 265 -10.14 0.11 -21.04
N ALA A 266 -9.34 1.07 -21.49
CA ALA A 266 -9.54 2.47 -21.21
C ALA A 266 -9.04 3.34 -22.38
N THR A 267 -9.76 4.41 -22.71
CA THR A 267 -9.42 5.30 -23.84
C THR A 267 -9.22 6.72 -23.33
N ASN A 268 -8.03 7.28 -23.53
CA ASN A 268 -7.83 8.71 -23.29
C ASN A 268 -8.33 9.51 -24.49
N LEU A 269 -9.37 10.32 -24.24
CA LEU A 269 -10.04 11.12 -25.25
C LEU A 269 -9.35 12.47 -25.53
N ILE A 270 -8.47 12.90 -24.63
CA ILE A 270 -7.58 14.06 -24.82
C ILE A 270 -6.52 13.68 -25.85
N THR A 271 -6.28 14.55 -26.84
CA THR A 271 -5.13 14.43 -27.75
C THR A 271 -4.03 15.38 -27.32
N TYR A 272 -2.78 15.07 -27.70
CA TYR A 272 -1.58 15.77 -27.23
C TYR A 272 -1.55 15.86 -25.70
N SER A 273 -1.86 14.74 -25.03
CA SER A 273 -2.07 14.70 -23.57
C SER A 273 -0.87 15.21 -22.78
N SER A 274 0.34 15.09 -23.30
CA SER A 274 1.57 15.58 -22.66
C SER A 274 2.23 16.76 -23.40
N ASP A 275 1.55 17.37 -24.38
CA ASP A 275 2.04 18.57 -25.09
C ASP A 275 1.02 19.71 -25.01
N PHE A 276 1.15 20.53 -23.97
CA PHE A 276 0.27 21.67 -23.69
C PHE A 276 0.57 22.90 -24.57
N SER A 277 1.67 22.89 -25.34
CA SER A 277 1.96 23.97 -26.29
C SER A 277 1.04 23.93 -27.50
N ASN A 278 0.55 22.73 -27.86
CA ASN A 278 -0.29 22.52 -29.03
C ASN A 278 -1.55 23.42 -29.01
N ALA A 279 -1.96 23.89 -30.18
CA ALA A 279 -3.09 24.82 -30.33
C ALA A 279 -4.44 24.22 -29.90
N ILE A 280 -4.56 22.89 -29.83
CA ILE A 280 -5.78 22.24 -29.34
C ILE A 280 -6.02 22.49 -27.84
N TRP A 281 -4.96 22.78 -27.09
CA TRP A 281 -5.07 23.28 -25.72
C TRP A 281 -5.35 24.78 -25.76
N GLY A 282 -6.59 25.15 -25.47
CA GLY A 282 -7.03 26.54 -25.32
C GLY A 282 -6.32 27.20 -24.14
N LYS A 283 -5.79 28.40 -24.37
CA LYS A 283 -4.98 29.17 -23.41
C LYS A 283 -5.68 30.51 -23.17
N VAL A 284 -6.07 30.79 -21.93
CA VAL A 284 -6.75 32.03 -21.55
C VAL A 284 -5.93 32.73 -20.49
N ASN A 285 -5.45 33.94 -20.81
CA ASN A 285 -4.60 34.77 -19.95
C ASN A 285 -3.36 34.02 -19.40
N VAL A 286 -2.82 33.04 -20.13
CA VAL A 286 -1.66 32.27 -19.69
C VAL A 286 -0.63 32.12 -20.80
N THR A 287 0.63 32.05 -20.40
CA THR A 287 1.75 31.60 -21.24
C THR A 287 2.15 30.19 -20.83
N VAL A 288 2.25 29.28 -21.81
CA VAL A 288 2.65 27.89 -21.57
C VAL A 288 4.10 27.70 -22.04
N ILE A 289 4.98 27.32 -21.12
CA ILE A 289 6.42 27.16 -21.35
C ILE A 289 6.75 25.66 -21.32
N PRO A 290 7.27 25.07 -22.41
CA PRO A 290 7.68 23.67 -22.44
C PRO A 290 8.97 23.43 -21.65
N ALA A 291 9.26 22.16 -21.35
CA ALA A 291 10.54 21.70 -20.80
C ALA A 291 10.99 22.47 -19.54
N ALA A 292 10.03 22.78 -18.68
CA ALA A 292 10.20 23.64 -17.49
C ALA A 292 10.55 22.86 -16.22
N GLY A 293 10.83 21.56 -16.32
CA GLY A 293 11.23 20.72 -15.20
C GLY A 293 11.06 19.22 -15.47
N ILE A 294 11.56 18.42 -14.52
CA ILE A 294 11.41 16.96 -14.57
C ILE A 294 9.98 16.57 -14.21
N ALA A 295 9.31 15.92 -15.16
CA ALA A 295 7.95 15.43 -15.02
C ALA A 295 7.93 14.03 -14.40
N PRO A 296 6.74 13.47 -14.09
CA PRO A 296 6.60 12.13 -13.56
C PRO A 296 7.19 11.01 -14.43
N ASP A 297 7.41 11.22 -15.73
CA ASP A 297 8.11 10.28 -16.60
C ASP A 297 9.65 10.28 -16.44
N GLY A 298 10.18 11.12 -15.54
CA GLY A 298 11.62 11.25 -15.29
C GLY A 298 12.37 12.08 -16.35
N THR A 299 11.68 12.64 -17.33
CA THR A 299 12.26 13.46 -18.40
C THR A 299 11.94 14.95 -18.20
N ASN A 300 12.65 15.83 -18.89
CA ASN A 300 12.39 17.28 -18.85
C ASN A 300 11.17 17.66 -19.72
N SER A 301 10.01 17.06 -19.45
CA SER A 301 8.78 17.17 -20.23
C SER A 301 7.66 17.95 -19.52
N ALA A 302 7.92 18.51 -18.33
CA ALA A 302 6.93 19.30 -17.62
C ALA A 302 6.69 20.64 -18.34
N PHE A 303 5.44 21.11 -18.32
CA PHE A 303 5.08 22.42 -18.85
C PHE A 303 4.80 23.37 -17.69
N LYS A 304 5.25 24.62 -17.79
CA LYS A 304 4.88 25.68 -16.84
C LYS A 304 3.75 26.53 -17.41
N VAL A 305 2.68 26.73 -16.63
CA VAL A 305 1.55 27.60 -16.97
C VAL A 305 1.66 28.88 -16.16
N VAL A 306 2.09 29.96 -16.81
CA VAL A 306 2.34 31.27 -16.21
C VAL A 306 1.12 32.16 -16.40
N SER A 307 0.63 32.77 -15.31
CA SER A 307 -0.48 33.73 -15.36
C SER A 307 -0.02 35.04 -16.01
N SER A 308 -0.85 35.64 -16.88
CA SER A 308 -0.62 36.99 -17.42
C SER A 308 -0.83 38.07 -16.35
N ASN A 309 -0.61 39.33 -16.71
CA ASN A 309 -0.86 40.49 -15.85
C ASN A 309 -2.32 40.98 -15.80
N SER A 310 -3.25 40.21 -16.36
CA SER A 310 -4.69 40.53 -16.40
C SER A 310 -5.34 40.22 -15.05
N LEU A 311 -6.26 41.07 -14.57
CA LEU A 311 -7.13 40.75 -13.42
C LEU A 311 -8.34 39.92 -13.87
N LEU A 312 -8.08 38.70 -14.31
CA LEU A 312 -9.08 37.78 -14.87
C LEU A 312 -8.76 36.35 -14.45
N GLU A 313 -9.51 35.38 -14.99
CA GLU A 313 -9.17 33.99 -14.84
C GLU A 313 -8.03 33.57 -15.78
N HIS A 314 -7.16 32.70 -15.28
CA HIS A 314 -5.98 32.17 -15.95
C HIS A 314 -6.08 30.65 -16.07
N HIS A 315 -6.21 30.11 -17.28
CA HIS A 315 -6.37 28.66 -17.44
C HIS A 315 -5.88 28.10 -18.77
N VAL A 316 -5.58 26.80 -18.74
CA VAL A 316 -5.36 25.94 -19.92
C VAL A 316 -6.46 24.88 -19.94
N GLN A 317 -7.07 24.63 -21.10
CA GLN A 317 -8.15 23.65 -21.21
C GLN A 317 -8.18 22.92 -22.54
N GLN A 318 -8.77 21.73 -22.56
CA GLN A 318 -9.12 21.04 -23.79
C GLN A 318 -10.52 20.44 -23.65
N SER A 319 -11.33 20.64 -24.70
CA SER A 319 -12.69 20.15 -24.78
C SER A 319 -12.80 19.01 -25.77
N LYS A 320 -13.63 18.01 -25.45
CA LYS A 320 -13.89 16.87 -26.31
C LYS A 320 -15.39 16.64 -26.47
N VAL A 321 -15.84 16.52 -27.72
CA VAL A 321 -17.20 16.04 -28.01
C VAL A 321 -17.31 14.60 -27.51
N THR A 322 -18.27 14.37 -26.62
CA THR A 322 -18.48 13.11 -25.91
C THR A 322 -19.94 12.65 -26.12
N ASP A 323 -20.41 11.64 -25.40
CA ASP A 323 -21.83 11.27 -25.35
C ASP A 323 -22.56 11.99 -24.20
N PRO A 324 -23.84 12.40 -24.38
CA PRO A 324 -24.61 13.04 -23.33
C PRO A 324 -25.01 12.03 -22.25
N ASN A 325 -25.18 12.50 -21.00
CA ASN A 325 -25.55 11.70 -19.83
C ASN A 325 -24.52 10.60 -19.47
N THR A 326 -23.27 10.77 -19.89
CA THR A 326 -22.17 9.85 -19.61
C THR A 326 -21.29 10.41 -18.49
N THR A 327 -20.82 9.52 -17.61
CA THR A 327 -19.86 9.84 -16.55
C THR A 327 -18.43 9.70 -17.06
N PHE A 328 -17.58 10.65 -16.72
CA PHE A 328 -16.17 10.67 -17.10
C PHE A 328 -15.27 10.93 -15.90
N TRP A 329 -14.14 10.24 -15.86
CA TRP A 329 -12.98 10.65 -15.09
C TRP A 329 -12.12 11.57 -15.95
N MET A 330 -11.71 12.70 -15.38
CA MET A 330 -10.74 13.59 -15.99
C MET A 330 -9.68 14.02 -14.99
N GLY A 331 -8.44 14.14 -15.42
CA GLY A 331 -7.35 14.48 -14.51
C GLY A 331 -6.09 14.93 -15.20
N VAL A 332 -5.17 15.44 -14.38
CA VAL A 332 -3.88 15.98 -14.80
C VAL A 332 -2.88 15.84 -13.65
N TYR A 333 -1.59 15.76 -13.97
CA TYR A 333 -0.53 15.89 -12.98
C TYR A 333 -0.15 17.35 -12.82
N VAL A 334 -0.08 17.82 -11.59
CA VAL A 334 0.19 19.21 -11.23
C VAL A 334 1.25 19.28 -10.13
N LYS A 335 2.10 20.29 -10.16
CA LYS A 335 3.12 20.53 -9.15
C LYS A 335 3.30 22.03 -8.92
N ALA A 336 3.50 22.41 -7.66
CA ALA A 336 3.79 23.79 -7.30
C ALA A 336 5.07 24.28 -8.00
N ALA A 337 5.01 25.50 -8.52
CA ALA A 337 6.20 26.30 -8.80
C ALA A 337 6.14 27.53 -7.90
N GLU A 338 5.89 28.72 -8.45
CA GLU A 338 5.63 29.92 -7.64
C GLU A 338 4.20 29.93 -7.10
N LEU A 339 3.24 29.38 -7.86
CA LEU A 339 1.87 29.21 -7.41
C LEU A 339 1.71 27.86 -6.68
N THR A 340 1.01 27.92 -5.55
CA THR A 340 0.78 26.77 -4.66
C THR A 340 -0.64 26.25 -4.73
N ASN A 341 -1.58 26.97 -5.35
CA ASN A 341 -2.98 26.57 -5.44
C ASN A 341 -3.41 26.38 -6.90
N VAL A 342 -4.14 25.30 -7.15
CA VAL A 342 -4.72 25.00 -8.48
C VAL A 342 -6.16 24.54 -8.34
N ALA A 343 -7.00 24.88 -9.32
CA ALA A 343 -8.29 24.22 -9.49
C ALA A 343 -8.33 23.41 -10.77
N ILE A 344 -8.76 22.16 -10.64
CA ILE A 344 -9.14 21.31 -11.77
C ILE A 344 -10.64 21.42 -11.91
N ARG A 345 -11.13 21.73 -13.12
CA ARG A 345 -12.55 21.91 -13.38
C ARG A 345 -13.04 21.04 -14.52
N SER A 346 -14.26 20.54 -14.31
CA SER A 346 -15.07 19.93 -15.35
C SER A 346 -16.15 20.91 -15.83
N LEU A 347 -16.05 21.37 -17.09
CA LEU A 347 -17.06 22.23 -17.72
C LEU A 347 -17.94 21.40 -18.65
N ASN A 348 -18.97 20.78 -18.06
CA ASN A 348 -19.84 19.82 -18.74
C ASN A 348 -21.32 20.29 -18.87
N PHE A 349 -21.59 21.57 -18.63
CA PHE A 349 -22.94 22.17 -18.63
C PHE A 349 -22.93 23.48 -19.43
N ALA A 350 -23.92 23.68 -20.31
CA ALA A 350 -24.10 24.95 -21.02
C ALA A 350 -24.70 26.02 -20.07
N GLY A 351 -24.14 27.25 -20.07
CA GLY A 351 -24.76 28.42 -19.41
C GLY A 351 -24.43 28.66 -17.93
N GLN A 352 -23.19 28.39 -17.49
CA GLN A 352 -22.55 28.79 -16.21
C GLN A 352 -23.43 28.74 -14.92
N SER A 353 -23.24 27.68 -14.12
CA SER A 353 -23.30 27.68 -12.63
C SER A 353 -23.03 26.28 -12.05
N ILE A 354 -23.25 25.22 -12.83
CA ILE A 354 -23.07 23.83 -12.42
C ILE A 354 -21.76 23.32 -13.03
N ARG A 355 -20.71 23.17 -12.23
CA ARG A 355 -19.40 22.61 -12.61
C ARG A 355 -18.85 21.84 -11.44
N THR A 356 -18.13 20.75 -11.66
CA THR A 356 -17.36 20.11 -10.59
C THR A 356 -15.98 20.74 -10.56
N GLU A 357 -15.56 21.17 -9.37
CA GLU A 357 -14.33 21.90 -9.14
C GLU A 357 -13.58 21.27 -7.97
N LEU A 358 -12.36 20.82 -8.24
CA LEU A 358 -11.42 20.31 -7.24
C LEU A 358 -10.33 21.36 -7.05
N ARG A 359 -10.29 21.97 -5.86
CA ARG A 359 -9.26 22.94 -5.47
C ARG A 359 -8.23 22.24 -4.61
N VAL A 360 -6.95 22.36 -4.96
CA VAL A 360 -5.87 21.65 -4.28
C VAL A 360 -4.76 22.63 -3.90
N ASN A 361 -4.31 22.54 -2.66
CA ASN A 361 -3.03 23.11 -2.22
C ASN A 361 -1.92 22.12 -2.58
N LEU A 362 -1.03 22.52 -3.48
CA LEU A 362 0.02 21.68 -4.05
C LEU A 362 1.21 21.44 -3.11
N LEU A 363 1.29 22.17 -1.99
CA LEU A 363 2.31 21.93 -0.96
C LEU A 363 1.85 20.83 0.01
N SER A 364 0.62 20.88 0.50
CA SER A 364 0.09 19.92 1.48
C SER A 364 -0.67 18.75 0.85
N GLY A 365 -1.22 18.93 -0.35
CA GLY A 365 -2.19 18.00 -0.96
C GLY A 365 -3.60 18.14 -0.41
N GLU A 366 -3.84 19.07 0.53
CA GLU A 366 -5.18 19.35 1.03
C GLU A 366 -6.07 19.88 -0.10
N TYR A 367 -7.32 19.44 -0.10
CA TYR A 367 -8.24 19.79 -1.17
C TYR A 367 -9.66 20.04 -0.68
N THR A 368 -10.39 20.81 -1.47
CA THR A 368 -11.83 21.02 -1.33
C THR A 368 -12.53 20.75 -2.65
N VAL A 369 -13.78 20.33 -2.57
CA VAL A 369 -14.62 20.08 -3.75
C VAL A 369 -15.81 21.04 -3.70
N ALA A 370 -16.04 21.74 -4.80
CA ALA A 370 -17.18 22.63 -4.98
C ALA A 370 -17.96 22.23 -6.23
N GLY A 371 -19.26 22.56 -6.28
CA GLY A 371 -20.11 22.27 -7.43
C GLY A 371 -21.22 21.26 -7.18
N THR A 372 -21.48 20.42 -8.18
CA THR A 372 -22.56 19.41 -8.16
C THR A 372 -22.37 18.40 -7.03
N ALA A 373 -23.45 18.11 -6.30
CA ALA A 373 -23.48 17.04 -5.30
C ALA A 373 -23.18 15.67 -5.94
N GLY A 374 -22.34 14.85 -5.28
CA GLY A 374 -21.96 13.51 -5.76
C GLY A 374 -20.69 13.43 -6.61
N ALA A 375 -19.90 14.51 -6.68
CA ALA A 375 -18.57 14.48 -7.29
C ALA A 375 -17.60 13.60 -6.48
N ASP A 376 -17.02 12.59 -7.12
CA ASP A 376 -15.87 11.86 -6.59
C ASP A 376 -14.57 12.49 -7.11
N VAL A 377 -13.54 12.52 -6.28
CA VAL A 377 -12.25 13.12 -6.61
C VAL A 377 -11.11 12.25 -6.10
N ARG A 378 -9.96 12.35 -6.77
CA ARG A 378 -8.71 11.71 -6.35
C ARG A 378 -7.61 12.75 -6.37
N VAL A 379 -6.92 12.90 -5.24
CA VAL A 379 -5.70 13.70 -5.11
C VAL A 379 -4.62 12.76 -4.62
N GLU A 380 -3.87 12.19 -5.56
CA GLU A 380 -2.87 11.16 -5.29
C GLU A 380 -1.47 11.77 -5.31
N ASN A 381 -0.66 11.50 -4.29
CA ASN A 381 0.73 11.93 -4.28
C ASN A 381 1.52 11.15 -5.34
N ALA A 382 1.98 11.83 -6.38
CA ALA A 382 2.74 11.25 -7.49
C ALA A 382 4.26 11.35 -7.28
N GLY A 383 4.71 11.70 -6.07
CA GLY A 383 6.12 11.82 -5.72
C GLY A 383 6.77 13.11 -6.23
N ASN A 384 7.90 13.48 -5.64
CA ASN A 384 8.70 14.65 -6.05
C ASN A 384 7.89 15.97 -6.13
N GLY A 385 6.85 16.14 -5.30
CA GLY A 385 5.97 17.30 -5.27
C GLY A 385 4.88 17.33 -6.35
N TRP A 386 4.75 16.27 -7.15
CA TRP A 386 3.67 16.10 -8.10
C TRP A 386 2.44 15.50 -7.42
N TRP A 387 1.27 16.00 -7.82
CA TRP A 387 -0.03 15.47 -7.46
C TRP A 387 -0.77 15.04 -8.72
N ARG A 388 -1.38 13.86 -8.70
CA ARG A 388 -2.35 13.47 -9.71
C ARG A 388 -3.74 13.84 -9.22
N CYS A 389 -4.33 14.84 -9.85
CA CYS A 389 -5.65 15.35 -9.50
C CYS A 389 -6.66 14.85 -10.53
N SER A 390 -7.66 14.10 -10.08
CA SER A 390 -8.72 13.55 -10.94
C SER A 390 -10.10 13.82 -10.38
N ILE A 391 -11.08 14.01 -11.26
CA ILE A 391 -12.46 14.35 -10.95
C ILE A 391 -13.38 13.44 -11.73
N LEU A 392 -14.39 12.89 -11.05
CA LEU A 392 -15.56 12.28 -11.65
C LEU A 392 -16.60 13.35 -11.95
N SER A 393 -17.05 13.42 -13.20
CA SER A 393 -18.08 14.36 -13.62
C SER A 393 -19.04 13.72 -14.62
N VAL A 394 -20.31 14.09 -14.52
CA VAL A 394 -21.35 13.66 -15.47
C VAL A 394 -21.55 14.76 -16.49
N ARG A 395 -21.50 14.41 -17.78
CA ARG A 395 -21.97 15.33 -18.82
C ARG A 395 -23.48 15.25 -18.91
N ASN A 396 -24.18 16.38 -18.81
CA ASN A 396 -25.63 16.40 -18.98
C ASN A 396 -26.02 16.47 -20.47
N GLY A 397 -27.32 16.34 -20.77
CA GLY A 397 -27.84 16.42 -22.14
C GLY A 397 -27.75 17.79 -22.83
N THR A 398 -27.37 18.87 -22.13
CA THR A 398 -27.40 20.24 -22.71
C THR A 398 -26.04 20.78 -23.13
N SER A 399 -24.92 20.23 -22.62
CA SER A 399 -23.58 20.52 -23.17
C SER A 399 -23.30 19.66 -24.42
N THR A 400 -22.46 20.13 -25.35
CA THR A 400 -21.97 19.36 -26.51
C THR A 400 -20.62 18.68 -26.27
N SER A 401 -19.92 19.05 -25.19
CA SER A 401 -18.57 18.57 -24.90
C SER A 401 -18.32 18.38 -23.41
N SER A 402 -17.28 17.60 -23.11
CA SER A 402 -16.67 17.50 -21.79
C SER A 402 -15.32 18.20 -21.81
N THR A 403 -15.05 19.05 -20.83
CA THR A 403 -13.84 19.90 -20.81
C THR A 403 -13.06 19.70 -19.53
N LEU A 404 -11.76 19.40 -19.69
CA LEU A 404 -10.77 19.46 -18.62
C LEU A 404 -10.13 20.84 -18.64
N SER A 405 -10.26 21.60 -17.55
CA SER A 405 -9.65 22.92 -17.38
C SER A 405 -8.76 22.95 -16.14
N ILE A 406 -7.53 23.44 -16.31
CA ILE A 406 -6.53 23.65 -15.27
C ILE A 406 -6.44 25.16 -15.02
N VAL A 407 -6.81 25.59 -13.83
CA VAL A 407 -6.96 27.01 -13.48
C VAL A 407 -5.97 27.38 -12.39
N ASN A 408 -5.17 28.41 -12.66
CA ASN A 408 -4.24 28.98 -11.68
C ASN A 408 -5.04 29.76 -10.63
N MET A 409 -4.71 29.57 -9.35
CA MET A 409 -5.28 30.34 -8.24
C MET A 409 -4.19 31.10 -7.50
N ASP A 410 -4.57 32.20 -6.86
CA ASP A 410 -3.68 32.92 -5.96
C ASP A 410 -3.57 32.20 -4.59
N GLU A 411 -2.77 32.76 -3.69
CA GLU A 411 -2.54 32.22 -2.34
C GLU A 411 -3.83 32.14 -1.50
N THR A 412 -4.83 32.98 -1.80
CA THR A 412 -6.14 32.98 -1.12
C THR A 412 -7.14 32.02 -1.75
N GLY A 413 -6.80 31.37 -2.86
CA GLY A 413 -7.68 30.47 -3.61
C GLY A 413 -8.66 31.19 -4.54
N SER A 414 -8.39 32.43 -4.93
CA SER A 414 -9.20 33.19 -5.89
C SER A 414 -8.85 32.84 -7.34
N PHE A 415 -9.89 32.75 -8.18
CA PHE A 415 -9.76 32.56 -9.64
C PHE A 415 -9.51 33.84 -10.41
N THR A 416 -9.99 34.96 -9.88
CA THR A 416 -9.80 36.27 -10.47
C THR A 416 -8.69 36.92 -9.69
N ASN A 417 -7.49 36.76 -10.21
CA ASN A 417 -6.28 37.30 -9.61
C ASN A 417 -5.52 38.09 -10.67
N GLN A 418 -4.74 39.07 -10.23
CA GLN A 418 -3.82 39.77 -11.11
C GLN A 418 -2.50 39.01 -11.06
N GLY A 419 -2.20 38.24 -12.10
CA GLY A 419 -0.89 37.62 -12.22
C GLY A 419 0.22 38.65 -12.47
N ASP A 420 1.46 38.19 -12.45
CA ASP A 420 2.67 39.00 -12.63
C ASP A 420 3.37 38.78 -13.98
N GLY A 421 2.85 37.86 -14.81
CA GLY A 421 3.50 37.45 -16.06
C GLY A 421 4.69 36.51 -15.88
N LEU A 422 4.98 36.03 -14.66
CA LEU A 422 6.17 35.25 -14.32
C LEU A 422 5.86 33.97 -13.51
N SER A 423 4.97 34.09 -12.53
CA SER A 423 4.55 33.06 -11.60
C SER A 423 3.58 32.07 -12.24
N GLY A 424 3.77 30.79 -11.95
CA GLY A 424 2.93 29.74 -12.51
C GLY A 424 2.98 28.45 -11.72
N LEU A 425 2.47 27.40 -12.34
CA LEU A 425 2.50 26.02 -11.84
C LEU A 425 3.01 25.07 -12.93
N LEU A 426 3.48 23.89 -12.54
CA LEU A 426 3.91 22.85 -13.46
C LEU A 426 2.76 21.86 -13.71
N ILE A 427 2.61 21.44 -14.97
CA ILE A 427 1.63 20.45 -15.39
C ILE A 427 2.28 19.36 -16.25
N TRP A 428 1.70 18.17 -16.20
CA TRP A 428 2.04 17.05 -17.05
C TRP A 428 0.82 16.13 -17.26
N HIS A 429 0.71 15.56 -18.46
CA HIS A 429 -0.27 14.53 -18.83
C HIS A 429 -1.75 14.78 -18.44
N GLY A 430 -2.56 15.30 -19.36
CA GLY A 430 -4.01 15.38 -19.25
C GLY A 430 -4.72 14.13 -19.77
N GLN A 431 -5.74 13.66 -19.05
CA GLN A 431 -6.52 12.46 -19.41
C GLN A 431 -8.02 12.68 -19.19
N LEU A 432 -8.84 12.19 -20.12
CA LEU A 432 -10.31 12.16 -20.05
C LEU A 432 -10.80 10.78 -20.51
N GLU A 433 -11.55 10.07 -19.66
CA GLU A 433 -11.94 8.68 -19.90
C GLU A 433 -13.38 8.43 -19.46
N ALA A 434 -14.13 7.66 -20.26
CA ALA A 434 -15.49 7.22 -19.94
C ALA A 434 -15.48 5.94 -19.09
N ASN A 435 -14.78 5.98 -17.96
CA ASN A 435 -14.63 4.86 -17.04
C ASN A 435 -15.23 5.20 -15.67
N ASP A 436 -15.35 4.19 -14.83
CA ASP A 436 -15.75 4.30 -13.42
C ASP A 436 -14.54 4.46 -12.47
N TYR A 437 -13.31 4.44 -12.99
CA TYR A 437 -12.06 4.71 -12.25
C TYR A 437 -11.05 5.53 -13.10
N PRO A 438 -10.14 6.31 -12.49
CA PRO A 438 -9.06 6.97 -13.21
C PRO A 438 -7.92 5.98 -13.51
N SER A 439 -7.77 5.58 -14.77
CA SER A 439 -6.84 4.52 -15.16
C SER A 439 -5.38 5.00 -15.18
N SER A 440 -4.39 4.11 -15.26
CA SER A 440 -2.99 4.53 -15.46
C SER A 440 -2.82 5.45 -16.68
N PRO A 441 -1.84 6.38 -16.71
CA PRO A 441 -1.66 7.32 -17.83
C PRO A 441 -1.58 6.63 -19.20
N ILE A 442 -2.34 7.18 -20.16
CA ILE A 442 -2.41 6.74 -21.56
C ILE A 442 -1.99 7.92 -22.44
N PRO A 443 -0.68 8.05 -22.76
CA PRO A 443 -0.17 9.09 -23.63
C PRO A 443 -0.83 9.05 -25.00
N THR A 444 -1.10 10.23 -25.54
CA THR A 444 -1.75 10.45 -26.83
C THR A 444 -1.00 11.53 -27.59
N THR A 445 -0.99 11.42 -28.91
CA THR A 445 -0.44 12.42 -29.82
C THR A 445 -1.59 13.05 -30.61
N SER A 446 -1.63 12.91 -31.93
CA SER A 446 -2.69 13.51 -32.77
C SER A 446 -4.04 12.79 -32.70
N ALA A 447 -4.11 11.63 -32.04
CA ALA A 447 -5.31 10.81 -31.94
C ALA A 447 -5.49 10.24 -30.54
N THR A 448 -6.74 9.88 -30.22
CA THR A 448 -7.08 9.15 -29.01
C THR A 448 -6.48 7.75 -29.05
N ILE A 449 -6.05 7.23 -27.90
CA ILE A 449 -5.46 5.88 -27.80
C ILE A 449 -6.23 5.09 -26.74
N THR A 450 -6.47 3.82 -27.05
CA THR A 450 -7.06 2.84 -26.12
C THR A 450 -5.96 1.95 -25.56
N ARG A 451 -5.83 1.91 -24.24
CA ARG A 451 -5.13 0.83 -23.55
C ARG A 451 -6.06 -0.38 -23.50
N ALA A 452 -5.60 -1.51 -24.00
CA ALA A 452 -6.31 -2.77 -23.93
C ALA A 452 -6.35 -3.32 -22.49
N ILE A 453 -7.30 -4.21 -22.26
CA ILE A 453 -7.46 -4.99 -21.04
C ILE A 453 -6.15 -5.70 -20.62
N ASP A 454 -5.87 -5.74 -19.32
CA ASP A 454 -4.86 -6.65 -18.77
C ASP A 454 -5.50 -8.00 -18.42
N LEU A 455 -4.85 -9.08 -18.83
CA LEU A 455 -5.24 -10.44 -18.44
C LEU A 455 -4.00 -11.22 -17.98
N ALA A 456 -3.96 -11.55 -16.69
CA ALA A 456 -2.96 -12.44 -16.10
C ALA A 456 -3.61 -13.80 -15.81
N ALA A 457 -3.17 -14.83 -16.52
CA ALA A 457 -3.78 -16.16 -16.46
C ALA A 457 -2.77 -17.23 -16.03
N VAL A 458 -3.22 -18.18 -15.23
CA VAL A 458 -2.45 -19.35 -14.76
C VAL A 458 -3.25 -20.59 -15.11
N ASN A 459 -2.62 -21.56 -15.78
CA ASN A 459 -3.27 -22.84 -16.05
C ASN A 459 -3.38 -23.64 -14.76
N VAL A 460 -4.58 -24.12 -14.44
CA VAL A 460 -4.81 -24.95 -13.25
C VAL A 460 -4.17 -26.32 -13.47
N ALA A 461 -3.37 -26.77 -12.50
CA ALA A 461 -2.74 -28.08 -12.53
C ALA A 461 -2.96 -28.82 -11.20
N GLN A 462 -3.19 -30.13 -11.28
CA GLN A 462 -3.40 -30.98 -10.10
C GLN A 462 -2.18 -31.06 -9.17
N SER A 463 -0.99 -30.67 -9.65
CA SER A 463 0.22 -30.59 -8.82
C SER A 463 0.09 -29.56 -7.69
N TRP A 464 -0.76 -28.54 -7.85
CA TRP A 464 -0.97 -27.53 -6.83
C TRP A 464 -2.44 -27.31 -6.48
N PHE A 465 -3.40 -27.65 -7.33
CA PHE A 465 -4.81 -27.40 -7.07
C PHE A 465 -5.54 -28.59 -6.44
N GLY A 466 -6.24 -28.36 -5.33
CA GLY A 466 -7.06 -29.34 -4.63
C GLY A 466 -8.53 -29.30 -5.08
N LEU A 467 -9.09 -30.47 -5.41
CA LEU A 467 -10.46 -30.56 -5.96
C LEU A 467 -11.56 -30.66 -4.90
N ARG A 468 -11.23 -31.03 -3.66
CA ARG A 468 -12.19 -31.29 -2.57
C ARG A 468 -12.16 -30.25 -1.46
N ALA A 469 -11.00 -29.64 -1.26
CA ALA A 469 -10.80 -28.59 -0.27
C ALA A 469 -9.74 -27.61 -0.77
N GLY A 470 -9.87 -26.35 -0.38
CA GLY A 470 -8.93 -25.33 -0.77
C GLY A 470 -9.19 -24.00 -0.08
N THR A 471 -8.19 -23.14 -0.13
CA THR A 471 -8.28 -21.76 0.36
C THR A 471 -7.57 -20.83 -0.59
N PHE A 472 -8.27 -19.81 -1.10
CA PHE A 472 -7.67 -18.69 -1.80
C PHE A 472 -7.50 -17.51 -0.84
N VAL A 473 -6.38 -16.80 -0.94
CA VAL A 473 -6.14 -15.53 -0.26
C VAL A 473 -5.59 -14.55 -1.28
N VAL A 474 -6.20 -13.37 -1.40
CA VAL A 474 -5.74 -12.31 -2.31
C VAL A 474 -5.54 -11.03 -1.54
N ASP A 475 -4.38 -10.40 -1.73
CA ASP A 475 -4.05 -9.07 -1.24
C ASP A 475 -4.11 -8.08 -2.40
N ILE A 476 -4.94 -7.05 -2.25
CA ILE A 476 -5.26 -6.11 -3.31
C ILE A 476 -5.21 -4.66 -2.84
N GLU A 477 -5.16 -3.79 -3.83
CA GLU A 477 -5.47 -2.37 -3.73
C GLU A 477 -6.35 -1.99 -4.93
N THR A 478 -7.48 -1.34 -4.70
CA THR A 478 -8.36 -0.82 -5.76
C THR A 478 -8.05 0.64 -6.06
N ARG A 479 -8.16 1.07 -7.31
CA ARG A 479 -8.11 2.50 -7.66
C ARG A 479 -9.46 3.16 -7.34
N GLY A 480 -9.67 3.38 -6.05
CA GLY A 480 -10.85 4.02 -5.45
C GLY A 480 -11.90 3.03 -4.90
N PRO A 481 -12.79 3.47 -3.98
CA PRO A 481 -14.01 2.78 -3.59
C PRO A 481 -14.83 2.34 -4.79
N LEU A 482 -15.53 1.22 -4.59
CA LEU A 482 -16.61 0.81 -5.47
C LEU A 482 -17.75 1.83 -5.39
N THR A 483 -18.33 2.16 -6.54
CA THR A 483 -19.53 2.97 -6.61
C THR A 483 -20.75 2.16 -6.20
N SER A 484 -21.80 2.80 -5.67
CA SER A 484 -23.07 2.14 -5.32
C SER A 484 -23.88 1.64 -6.53
N ALA A 485 -23.29 1.63 -7.74
CA ALA A 485 -23.93 1.10 -8.92
C ALA A 485 -24.08 -0.42 -8.77
N ALA A 486 -25.30 -0.94 -9.02
CA ALA A 486 -25.65 -2.36 -8.82
C ALA A 486 -24.75 -3.38 -9.54
N ASN A 487 -23.94 -2.91 -10.50
CA ASN A 487 -23.06 -3.72 -11.32
C ASN A 487 -21.58 -3.34 -11.17
N ASP A 488 -21.17 -2.49 -10.23
CA ASP A 488 -19.74 -2.25 -9.98
C ASP A 488 -19.17 -3.42 -9.17
N ARG A 489 -18.35 -4.26 -9.82
CA ARG A 489 -17.67 -5.39 -9.19
C ARG A 489 -16.20 -5.37 -9.57
N ARG A 490 -15.33 -5.34 -8.56
CA ARG A 490 -13.89 -5.53 -8.75
C ARG A 490 -13.58 -7.01 -8.57
N HIS A 491 -13.17 -7.70 -9.64
CA HIS A 491 -12.83 -9.12 -9.56
C HIS A 491 -11.41 -9.29 -9.05
N LEU A 492 -11.23 -10.06 -7.97
CA LEU A 492 -9.92 -10.36 -7.40
C LEU A 492 -9.31 -11.59 -8.05
N LEU A 493 -10.13 -12.61 -8.34
CA LEU A 493 -9.74 -13.79 -9.10
C LEU A 493 -10.94 -14.44 -9.78
N SER A 494 -10.67 -15.27 -10.78
CA SER A 494 -11.63 -16.26 -11.26
C SER A 494 -10.98 -17.58 -11.62
N LEU A 495 -11.70 -18.69 -11.48
CA LEU A 495 -11.36 -20.00 -12.05
C LEU A 495 -12.40 -20.36 -13.09
N ILE A 496 -11.97 -20.62 -14.32
CA ILE A 496 -12.88 -20.86 -15.44
C ILE A 496 -12.49 -22.14 -16.17
N ASN A 497 -13.45 -23.05 -16.34
CA ASN A 497 -13.35 -24.15 -17.29
C ASN A 497 -14.63 -24.21 -18.14
N GLY A 498 -14.54 -23.65 -19.36
CA GLY A 498 -15.72 -23.50 -20.22
C GLY A 498 -16.82 -22.67 -19.55
N ASN A 499 -17.98 -23.27 -19.34
CA ASN A 499 -19.14 -22.63 -18.70
C ASN A 499 -19.13 -22.74 -17.17
N ASP A 500 -18.25 -23.55 -16.59
CA ASP A 500 -18.11 -23.66 -15.14
C ASP A 500 -17.14 -22.59 -14.65
N GLN A 501 -17.61 -21.73 -13.74
CA GLN A 501 -16.89 -20.51 -13.35
C GLN A 501 -17.01 -20.29 -11.84
N LEU A 502 -15.90 -19.94 -11.21
CA LEU A 502 -15.82 -19.47 -9.84
C LEU A 502 -15.26 -18.04 -9.85
N PHE A 503 -15.95 -17.11 -9.19
CA PHE A 503 -15.54 -15.72 -9.08
C PHE A 503 -15.37 -15.35 -7.61
N VAL A 504 -14.30 -14.62 -7.30
CA VAL A 504 -14.17 -13.87 -6.05
C VAL A 504 -14.09 -12.40 -6.41
N TYR A 505 -15.00 -11.60 -5.88
CA TYR A 505 -15.12 -10.18 -6.24
C TYR A 505 -15.59 -9.33 -5.05
N LEU A 506 -15.25 -8.05 -5.08
CA LEU A 506 -15.82 -7.02 -4.22
C LEU A 506 -17.04 -6.38 -4.89
N GLN A 507 -17.97 -5.95 -4.05
CA GLN A 507 -19.15 -5.14 -4.40
C GLN A 507 -19.22 -3.92 -3.46
N SER A 508 -19.99 -2.91 -3.86
CA SER A 508 -20.25 -1.72 -3.04
C SER A 508 -20.73 -2.05 -1.63
N GLY A 509 -20.32 -1.26 -0.64
CA GLY A 509 -20.75 -1.42 0.75
C GLY A 509 -19.95 -2.49 1.50
N GLY A 510 -18.67 -2.66 1.13
CA GLY A 510 -17.75 -3.57 1.80
C GLY A 510 -18.13 -5.04 1.70
N VAL A 511 -18.63 -5.48 0.55
CA VAL A 511 -19.10 -6.86 0.38
C VAL A 511 -18.09 -7.66 -0.44
N ALA A 512 -17.51 -8.69 0.18
CA ALA A 512 -16.73 -9.69 -0.53
C ALA A 512 -17.61 -10.91 -0.81
N THR A 513 -17.63 -11.34 -2.08
CA THR A 513 -18.52 -12.38 -2.55
C THR A 513 -17.75 -13.45 -3.31
N VAL A 514 -18.07 -14.71 -3.03
CA VAL A 514 -17.76 -15.85 -3.90
C VAL A 514 -19.04 -16.29 -4.63
N THR A 515 -18.97 -16.40 -5.95
CA THR A 515 -20.04 -16.97 -6.78
C THR A 515 -19.48 -18.10 -7.62
N ARG A 516 -20.18 -19.23 -7.65
CA ARG A 516 -19.93 -20.31 -8.60
C ARG A 516 -21.13 -20.48 -9.52
N THR A 517 -20.87 -20.52 -10.82
CA THR A 517 -21.84 -20.86 -11.85
C THR A 517 -21.43 -22.18 -12.48
N ALA A 518 -22.34 -23.15 -12.51
CA ALA A 518 -22.16 -24.42 -13.20
C ALA A 518 -23.47 -24.94 -13.78
N SER A 519 -23.42 -26.03 -14.55
CA SER A 519 -24.62 -26.67 -15.12
C SER A 519 -25.70 -27.01 -14.10
N GLY A 520 -25.31 -27.34 -12.85
CA GLY A 520 -26.20 -27.63 -11.73
C GLY A 520 -26.79 -26.41 -11.00
N GLY A 521 -26.47 -25.18 -11.42
CA GLY A 521 -26.99 -23.95 -10.84
C GLY A 521 -25.92 -22.95 -10.37
N ILE A 522 -26.37 -21.90 -9.69
CA ILE A 522 -25.53 -20.84 -9.15
C ILE A 522 -25.47 -20.94 -7.63
N PHE A 523 -24.27 -20.99 -7.08
CA PHE A 523 -24.00 -20.81 -5.66
C PHE A 523 -23.43 -19.41 -5.43
N THR A 524 -23.88 -18.71 -4.40
CA THR A 524 -23.32 -17.40 -4.01
C THR A 524 -23.28 -17.27 -2.50
N GLN A 525 -22.15 -16.79 -2.00
CA GLN A 525 -21.93 -16.52 -0.59
C GLN A 525 -21.15 -15.22 -0.43
N SER A 526 -21.56 -14.39 0.52
CA SER A 526 -20.95 -13.08 0.78
C SER A 526 -20.65 -12.89 2.25
N VAL A 527 -19.65 -12.07 2.55
CA VAL A 527 -19.40 -11.47 3.87
C VAL A 527 -19.47 -9.96 3.76
N PHE A 528 -19.98 -9.31 4.82
CA PHE A 528 -20.13 -7.86 4.89
C PHE A 528 -19.09 -7.32 5.86
N GLY A 529 -18.36 -6.29 5.44
CA GLY A 529 -17.37 -5.58 6.22
C GLY A 529 -17.35 -4.10 5.87
N SER A 530 -16.26 -3.42 6.19
CA SER A 530 -16.00 -2.06 5.72
C SER A 530 -15.61 -2.05 4.24
N ASP A 531 -15.84 -0.94 3.55
CA ASP A 531 -15.33 -0.75 2.19
C ASP A 531 -13.81 -0.96 2.15
N LEU A 532 -13.36 -1.76 1.18
CA LEU A 532 -11.96 -2.13 1.02
C LEU A 532 -11.36 -1.39 -0.16
N THR A 533 -10.45 -0.45 0.12
CA THR A 533 -9.57 0.15 -0.89
C THR A 533 -8.22 -0.54 -0.95
N ALA A 534 -7.77 -1.12 0.17
CA ALA A 534 -6.60 -1.98 0.23
C ALA A 534 -6.76 -3.01 1.35
N GLY A 535 -6.33 -4.24 1.11
CA GLY A 535 -6.30 -5.30 2.12
C GLY A 535 -6.56 -6.68 1.52
N LYS A 536 -7.05 -7.60 2.34
CA LYS A 536 -7.05 -9.03 2.01
C LYS A 536 -8.46 -9.63 2.05
N VAL A 537 -8.72 -10.48 1.05
CA VAL A 537 -9.93 -11.29 0.95
C VAL A 537 -9.52 -12.75 0.85
N ALA A 538 -10.23 -13.62 1.57
CA ALA A 538 -10.02 -15.06 1.48
C ALA A 538 -11.33 -15.83 1.29
N VAL A 539 -11.22 -16.97 0.60
CA VAL A 539 -12.32 -17.92 0.40
C VAL A 539 -11.80 -19.32 0.68
N ALA A 540 -12.44 -20.02 1.62
CA ALA A 540 -12.09 -21.39 1.97
C ALA A 540 -13.27 -22.36 1.82
N PHE A 541 -12.98 -23.59 1.42
CA PHE A 541 -13.98 -24.64 1.20
C PHE A 541 -13.42 -26.04 1.49
N ASP A 542 -14.25 -26.98 1.93
CA ASP A 542 -13.90 -28.40 2.20
C ASP A 542 -14.94 -29.40 1.68
N GLY A 543 -15.82 -28.97 0.78
CA GLY A 543 -16.92 -29.79 0.26
C GLY A 543 -18.10 -29.94 1.24
N VAL A 544 -18.04 -29.32 2.42
CA VAL A 544 -19.14 -29.27 3.39
C VAL A 544 -19.48 -27.83 3.78
N ASN A 545 -18.47 -26.97 3.88
CA ASN A 545 -18.57 -25.58 4.29
C ASN A 545 -17.91 -24.68 3.25
N VAL A 546 -18.45 -23.47 3.14
CA VAL A 546 -17.82 -22.36 2.40
C VAL A 546 -17.72 -21.16 3.33
N THR A 547 -16.53 -20.56 3.38
CA THR A 547 -16.21 -19.40 4.21
C THR A 547 -15.65 -18.29 3.35
N VAL A 548 -16.18 -17.09 3.53
CA VAL A 548 -15.60 -15.86 2.94
C VAL A 548 -15.10 -14.99 4.07
N ALA A 549 -13.90 -14.45 3.92
CA ALA A 549 -13.24 -13.58 4.87
C ALA A 549 -12.87 -12.24 4.22
N LEU A 550 -13.09 -11.14 4.93
CA LEU A 550 -12.77 -9.78 4.52
C LEU A 550 -12.32 -9.00 5.76
N ASN A 551 -11.07 -8.52 5.77
CA ASN A 551 -10.50 -7.73 6.87
C ASN A 551 -10.75 -8.31 8.27
N GLY A 552 -10.54 -9.62 8.44
CA GLY A 552 -10.77 -10.32 9.71
C GLY A 552 -12.23 -10.62 10.06
N VAL A 553 -13.20 -10.20 9.23
CA VAL A 553 -14.60 -10.62 9.35
C VAL A 553 -14.80 -11.87 8.50
N VAL A 554 -15.36 -12.93 9.09
CA VAL A 554 -15.62 -14.20 8.41
C VAL A 554 -17.11 -14.54 8.42
N ARG A 555 -17.59 -15.15 7.35
CA ARG A 555 -18.92 -15.76 7.29
C ARG A 555 -18.86 -17.15 6.66
N THR A 556 -19.19 -18.15 7.47
CA THR A 556 -19.21 -19.57 7.09
C THR A 556 -20.65 -20.06 6.92
N VAL A 557 -20.91 -20.84 5.88
CA VAL A 557 -22.19 -21.51 5.64
C VAL A 557 -21.98 -22.99 5.34
N PRO A 558 -22.87 -23.88 5.82
CA PRO A 558 -22.86 -25.29 5.43
C PRO A 558 -23.36 -25.39 3.98
N ALA A 559 -22.43 -25.58 3.05
CA ALA A 559 -22.69 -25.71 1.63
C ALA A 559 -21.55 -26.46 0.92
N VAL A 560 -21.91 -27.24 -0.10
CA VAL A 560 -20.94 -27.92 -0.96
C VAL A 560 -20.55 -26.99 -2.10
N LEU A 561 -19.29 -26.55 -2.13
CA LEU A 561 -18.69 -25.91 -3.30
C LEU A 561 -17.87 -26.94 -4.08
N ASP A 562 -18.50 -27.60 -5.04
CA ASP A 562 -17.79 -28.54 -5.92
C ASP A 562 -16.88 -27.79 -6.89
N VAL A 563 -15.56 -27.97 -6.79
CA VAL A 563 -14.59 -27.34 -7.71
C VAL A 563 -13.89 -28.37 -8.61
N ALA A 564 -14.36 -29.62 -8.64
CA ALA A 564 -13.69 -30.68 -9.37
C ALA A 564 -13.60 -30.39 -10.88
N SER A 565 -14.67 -29.85 -11.47
CA SER A 565 -14.71 -29.47 -12.88
C SER A 565 -13.75 -28.32 -13.23
N LEU A 566 -13.29 -27.55 -12.25
CA LEU A 566 -12.35 -26.44 -12.46
C LEU A 566 -10.88 -26.88 -12.50
N GLY A 567 -10.58 -28.14 -12.18
CA GLY A 567 -9.20 -28.66 -12.09
C GLY A 567 -8.41 -28.68 -13.41
N ALA A 568 -9.08 -28.46 -14.55
CA ALA A 568 -8.47 -28.30 -15.88
C ALA A 568 -8.71 -26.89 -16.47
N GLY A 569 -9.13 -25.95 -15.63
CA GLY A 569 -9.45 -24.59 -16.03
C GLY A 569 -8.28 -23.63 -16.02
N VAL A 570 -8.61 -22.34 -16.11
CA VAL A 570 -7.68 -21.21 -16.04
C VAL A 570 -8.05 -20.35 -14.83
N LEU A 571 -7.05 -20.07 -13.99
CA LEU A 571 -7.11 -19.09 -12.93
C LEU A 571 -6.71 -17.72 -13.50
N THR A 572 -7.57 -16.72 -13.42
CA THR A 572 -7.22 -15.33 -13.74
C THR A 572 -6.97 -14.53 -12.46
N VAL A 573 -5.92 -13.72 -12.47
CA VAL A 573 -5.49 -12.87 -11.35
C VAL A 573 -6.00 -11.44 -11.57
N GLY A 574 -6.77 -10.90 -10.61
CA GLY A 574 -7.31 -9.55 -10.67
C GLY A 574 -8.37 -9.33 -11.76
N ALA A 575 -8.98 -10.38 -12.29
CA ALA A 575 -9.96 -10.30 -13.38
C ALA A 575 -10.94 -11.47 -13.39
N SER A 576 -12.07 -11.31 -14.08
CA SER A 576 -12.99 -12.41 -14.42
C SER A 576 -12.60 -13.17 -15.68
N ASN A 577 -12.05 -12.48 -16.68
CA ASN A 577 -11.65 -12.95 -18.01
C ASN A 577 -11.47 -11.69 -18.88
N THR A 578 -12.52 -11.29 -19.60
CA THR A 578 -12.55 -10.15 -20.51
C THR A 578 -13.56 -9.07 -20.12
N ILE A 579 -14.44 -9.32 -19.13
CA ILE A 579 -15.57 -8.43 -18.82
C ILE A 579 -15.27 -7.50 -17.63
N ARG A 580 -14.62 -8.00 -16.57
CA ARG A 580 -14.44 -7.26 -15.32
C ARG A 580 -13.03 -7.42 -14.76
N GLN A 581 -12.45 -6.31 -14.30
CA GLN A 581 -11.09 -6.24 -13.75
C GLN A 581 -11.13 -5.69 -12.33
N LEU A 582 -10.05 -5.91 -11.58
CA LEU A 582 -9.81 -5.30 -10.28
C LEU A 582 -9.75 -3.77 -10.38
N ASN A 583 -9.23 -3.24 -11.50
CA ASN A 583 -8.94 -1.82 -11.69
C ASN A 583 -8.05 -1.30 -10.56
N GLY A 584 -6.91 -1.97 -10.38
CA GLY A 584 -6.08 -1.81 -9.20
C GLY A 584 -4.78 -2.62 -9.27
N VAL A 585 -4.21 -2.87 -8.10
CA VAL A 585 -2.98 -3.63 -7.92
C VAL A 585 -3.28 -4.92 -7.15
N VAL A 586 -2.81 -6.05 -7.66
CA VAL A 586 -2.75 -7.31 -6.91
C VAL A 586 -1.36 -7.43 -6.31
N ARG A 587 -1.27 -7.38 -4.97
CA ARG A 587 0.00 -7.57 -4.25
C ARG A 587 0.38 -9.04 -4.20
N SER A 588 -0.58 -9.89 -3.85
CA SER A 588 -0.39 -11.34 -3.84
C SER A 588 -1.66 -12.14 -4.09
N LEU A 589 -1.50 -13.35 -4.65
CA LEU A 589 -2.54 -14.37 -4.71
C LEU A 589 -1.95 -15.70 -4.25
N ARG A 590 -2.52 -16.28 -3.20
CA ARG A 590 -2.12 -17.56 -2.62
C ARG A 590 -3.24 -18.58 -2.70
N TYR A 591 -2.85 -19.83 -2.91
CA TYR A 591 -3.76 -20.97 -2.79
C TYR A 591 -3.16 -22.07 -1.91
N TYR A 592 -3.99 -22.58 -1.01
CA TYR A 592 -3.71 -23.71 -0.15
C TYR A 592 -4.59 -24.89 -0.60
N PRO A 593 -4.05 -26.11 -0.77
CA PRO A 593 -4.82 -27.27 -1.21
C PRO A 593 -5.59 -27.93 -0.04
N ARG A 594 -6.00 -27.12 0.94
CA ARG A 594 -6.76 -27.50 2.12
C ARG A 594 -7.62 -26.33 2.56
N ARG A 595 -8.67 -26.61 3.34
CA ARG A 595 -9.41 -25.58 4.06
C ARG A 595 -8.58 -25.09 5.24
N VAL A 596 -8.28 -23.80 5.26
CA VAL A 596 -7.69 -23.11 6.42
C VAL A 596 -8.79 -22.89 7.47
N SER A 597 -8.44 -22.94 8.76
CA SER A 597 -9.42 -22.77 9.83
C SER A 597 -9.99 -21.35 9.85
N ASP A 598 -11.20 -21.15 10.36
CA ASP A 598 -11.82 -19.82 10.37
C ASP A 598 -10.99 -18.83 11.21
N THR A 599 -10.39 -19.30 12.30
CA THR A 599 -9.46 -18.52 13.14
C THR A 599 -8.23 -18.06 12.37
N ASP A 600 -7.62 -18.95 11.59
CA ASP A 600 -6.45 -18.62 10.79
C ASP A 600 -6.82 -17.73 9.60
N LEU A 601 -8.02 -17.90 9.01
CA LEU A 601 -8.55 -17.00 7.96
C LEU A 601 -8.74 -15.58 8.47
N ILE A 602 -9.21 -15.41 9.71
CA ILE A 602 -9.27 -14.11 10.36
C ILE A 602 -7.87 -13.51 10.43
N ALA A 603 -6.89 -14.25 10.93
CA ALA A 603 -5.51 -13.78 11.03
C ALA A 603 -4.87 -13.45 9.67
N LEU A 604 -5.13 -14.26 8.64
CA LEU A 604 -4.63 -14.06 7.28
C LEU A 604 -5.23 -12.83 6.60
N THR A 605 -6.46 -12.46 6.94
CA THR A 605 -7.17 -11.34 6.31
C THR A 605 -7.15 -10.06 7.13
N GLN A 606 -6.66 -10.08 8.37
CA GLN A 606 -6.39 -8.86 9.13
C GLN A 606 -5.23 -8.10 8.46
N SER A 607 -5.48 -6.84 8.11
CA SER A 607 -4.52 -5.90 7.52
C SER A 607 -3.85 -5.07 8.59
#